data_AF-A0A534Q7J2-F1
#
_entry.id   AF-A0A534Q7J2-F1
#
_cell.length_a   1.000
_cell.length_b   1.000
_cell.length_c   1.000
_cell.angle_alpha   90.00
_cell.angle_beta   90.00
_cell.angle_gamma   90.00
#
_symmetry.space_group_name_H-M   'P 1'
#
loop_
_entity.id
_entity.type
_entity.pdbx_description
1 polymer ?
#
loop_
_entity_poly.entity_id
_entity_poly.type
_entity_poly.pdbx_seq_one_letter_code
_entity_poly.pdbx_strand_id
1 'polypeptide(L)'
;MRWRLCSTRTGACCAWRTARAPSSTTTAGSRSRSARSASTPRSTSAALCAARCRSDGCRSRWSGSTSMGACSRAAALWAAALLLPAAAFAQSAPPLYVLDLKVTADHPPDLGRPLRVRLFSAAPADLARRLTGVVSVAADHVVLDASTRAVLSRGAPSPPRPTFVIDYDAEPVAALHRALLDQYGAKPRDADLIAFVRATVEPSYGRSFDIASQVAIQKKGDCTEHAVLLAALARGVALPARVAIGTLIAREGDQIGAFGHAWTEIYRDGAWNLVDATPLEGAARVAYIPEGLLEEEGPGYGFGLLSLLSTGILRVEVIGNAP
;
A
#
# COMPACT_ATOMS: atom_id res chain seq x y z
N MET A 1 -24.69 -12.09 4.59
CA MET A 1 -25.82 -12.62 5.38
C MET A 1 -26.43 -13.82 4.65
N ARG A 2 -26.21 -15.04 5.16
CA ARG A 2 -27.07 -16.21 4.93
C ARG A 2 -27.12 -16.95 6.27
N TRP A 3 -28.33 -17.22 6.75
CA TRP A 3 -28.57 -17.68 8.12
C TRP A 3 -28.88 -19.17 8.20
N ARG A 4 -28.43 -19.76 9.34
CA ARG A 4 -28.76 -21.04 9.99
C ARG A 4 -27.92 -22.26 9.60
N LEU A 5 -27.48 -23.14 10.50
CA LEU A 5 -27.67 -23.28 11.97
C LEU A 5 -26.55 -24.20 12.51
N CYS A 6 -26.03 -23.88 13.69
CA CYS A 6 -25.10 -24.72 14.44
C CYS A 6 -25.86 -25.87 15.14
N SER A 7 -25.32 -27.09 15.06
CA SER A 7 -25.77 -28.26 15.82
C SER A 7 -24.59 -28.78 16.63
N THR A 8 -24.77 -28.85 17.95
CA THR A 8 -23.77 -29.32 18.91
C THR A 8 -23.96 -30.80 19.25
N ARG A 9 -22.82 -31.46 19.51
CA ARG A 9 -22.52 -32.54 20.49
C ARG A 9 -22.10 -33.92 19.95
N THR A 10 -21.01 -34.35 20.62
CA THR A 10 -20.56 -35.70 20.98
C THR A 10 -19.87 -36.57 19.94
N GLY A 11 -18.61 -36.87 20.23
CA GLY A 11 -17.80 -37.88 19.54
C GLY A 11 -16.32 -37.74 19.86
N ALA A 12 -15.93 -38.02 21.11
CA ALA A 12 -14.53 -38.16 21.47
C ALA A 12 -13.92 -39.41 20.83
N CYS A 13 -12.69 -39.32 20.33
CA CYS A 13 -11.75 -40.46 20.29
C CYS A 13 -10.29 -39.97 20.41
N CYS A 14 -9.71 -40.37 21.54
CA CYS A 14 -8.33 -40.65 21.91
C CYS A 14 -7.18 -40.43 20.90
N ALA A 15 -6.12 -39.81 21.44
CA ALA A 15 -4.71 -40.23 21.47
C ALA A 15 -4.06 -40.69 20.13
N TRP A 16 -2.86 -40.23 19.77
CA TRP A 16 -1.61 -40.63 20.43
C TRP A 16 -0.50 -39.59 20.20
N ARG A 17 0.21 -39.30 21.28
CA ARG A 17 1.48 -38.58 21.33
C ARG A 17 2.56 -39.65 21.49
N THR A 18 3.58 -39.70 20.63
CA THR A 18 4.88 -40.25 21.02
C THR A 18 5.99 -39.33 20.53
N ALA A 19 6.71 -38.79 21.51
CA ALA A 19 8.02 -38.18 21.31
C ALA A 19 9.08 -39.27 21.45
N ARG A 20 10.16 -39.19 20.68
CA ARG A 20 11.49 -39.70 21.05
C ARG A 20 12.57 -39.01 20.20
N ALA A 21 13.49 -38.35 20.89
CA ALA A 21 14.85 -38.03 20.43
C ALA A 21 15.83 -38.92 21.24
N PRO A 22 17.15 -38.77 21.12
CA PRO A 22 18.02 -38.87 19.95
C PRO A 22 18.99 -40.07 20.10
N SER A 23 19.80 -40.37 19.09
CA SER A 23 21.00 -41.21 19.28
C SER A 23 22.17 -40.73 18.42
N SER A 24 23.26 -40.45 19.12
CA SER A 24 24.62 -40.26 18.61
C SER A 24 25.31 -41.61 18.41
N THR A 25 26.18 -41.75 17.41
CA THR A 25 27.46 -42.47 17.57
C THR A 25 28.46 -42.11 16.48
N THR A 26 29.54 -41.50 16.97
CA THR A 26 30.93 -41.38 16.52
C THR A 26 31.46 -42.65 15.84
N THR A 27 32.26 -42.58 14.77
CA THR A 27 33.76 -42.61 14.70
C THR A 27 34.13 -42.87 13.24
N ALA A 28 35.33 -42.66 12.67
CA ALA A 28 36.60 -41.98 12.96
C ALA A 28 37.48 -42.18 11.70
N GLY A 29 38.52 -41.35 11.49
CA GLY A 29 39.59 -41.62 10.51
C GLY A 29 39.94 -40.43 9.62
N SER A 30 40.69 -39.42 10.07
CA SER A 30 42.19 -39.32 10.04
C SER A 30 42.71 -39.18 8.59
N ARG A 31 43.57 -38.24 8.16
CA ARG A 31 44.81 -37.59 8.68
C ARG A 31 45.20 -36.54 7.61
N SER A 32 45.55 -35.28 7.87
CA SER A 32 46.75 -34.68 8.52
C SER A 32 47.72 -33.99 7.53
N ARG A 33 48.03 -32.70 7.77
CA ARG A 33 49.32 -31.97 7.75
C ARG A 33 49.02 -30.47 7.51
N SER A 34 49.12 -29.56 8.49
CA SER A 34 50.30 -28.97 9.16
C SER A 34 51.26 -28.28 8.16
N ALA A 35 51.78 -27.06 8.36
CA ALA A 35 52.11 -26.36 9.60
C ALA A 35 52.42 -24.84 9.40
N ARG A 36 52.26 -24.05 10.50
CA ARG A 36 53.13 -22.97 11.06
C ARG A 36 53.43 -21.70 10.22
N SER A 37 53.65 -20.50 10.78
CA SER A 37 53.61 -19.93 12.15
C SER A 37 53.88 -18.40 12.12
N ALA A 38 53.41 -17.69 13.16
CA ALA A 38 53.99 -16.49 13.82
C ALA A 38 53.98 -15.16 13.02
N SER A 39 53.80 -13.95 13.57
CA SER A 39 53.86 -13.42 14.95
C SER A 39 53.19 -12.04 15.03
N THR A 40 52.66 -11.69 16.21
CA THR A 40 52.19 -10.36 16.67
C THR A 40 53.35 -9.41 17.08
N PRO A 41 53.08 -8.11 17.31
CA PRO A 41 52.84 -7.61 18.69
C PRO A 41 51.67 -6.58 18.77
N ARG A 42 50.76 -6.64 19.76
CA ARG A 42 50.77 -5.97 21.09
C ARG A 42 50.86 -4.43 21.07
N SER A 43 49.77 -3.75 21.46
CA SER A 43 49.81 -2.64 22.42
C SER A 43 48.50 -2.56 23.22
N THR A 44 48.64 -2.77 24.52
CA THR A 44 47.68 -2.56 25.61
C THR A 44 47.62 -1.08 26.00
N SER A 45 46.45 -0.58 26.38
CA SER A 45 46.28 0.33 27.52
C SER A 45 44.82 0.28 27.98
N ALA A 46 44.64 -0.21 29.20
CA ALA A 46 43.39 -0.24 29.93
C ALA A 46 43.37 0.92 30.95
N ALA A 47 42.14 1.27 31.34
CA ALA A 47 41.74 1.52 32.72
C ALA A 47 41.73 2.96 33.28
N LEU A 48 40.50 3.33 33.70
CA LEU A 48 40.11 3.87 35.02
C LEU A 48 40.49 5.31 35.37
N CYS A 49 39.46 6.14 35.61
CA CYS A 49 39.31 6.80 36.92
C CYS A 49 37.88 7.33 37.13
N ALA A 50 37.15 6.69 38.04
CA ALA A 50 35.98 7.26 38.73
C ALA A 50 36.18 7.06 40.24
N ALA A 51 36.33 8.15 41.00
CA ALA A 51 36.20 8.26 42.47
C ALA A 51 36.29 9.77 42.84
N ARG A 52 35.22 10.41 43.31
CA ARG A 52 34.72 10.57 44.70
C ARG A 52 35.48 11.58 45.61
N CYS A 53 34.70 12.60 46.02
CA CYS A 53 34.60 13.26 47.35
C CYS A 53 35.68 14.23 47.87
N ARG A 54 35.24 15.48 48.15
CA ARG A 54 35.25 16.19 49.48
C ARG A 54 34.69 17.61 49.28
N SER A 55 33.54 17.97 49.85
CA SER A 55 33.21 18.42 51.24
C SER A 55 33.36 19.93 51.46
N ASP A 56 32.39 20.45 52.23
CA ASP A 56 32.41 21.70 53.00
C ASP A 56 31.89 23.01 52.38
N GLY A 57 30.58 23.23 52.54
CA GLY A 57 30.07 24.15 53.56
C GLY A 57 30.25 25.66 53.33
N CYS A 58 29.17 26.35 52.94
CA CYS A 58 28.93 27.69 53.46
C CYS A 58 27.41 27.95 53.59
N ARG A 59 26.97 28.13 54.84
CA ARG A 59 25.63 28.65 55.18
C ARG A 59 25.67 30.17 55.03
N SER A 60 24.64 30.75 54.44
CA SER A 60 24.16 32.07 54.87
C SER A 60 22.66 32.15 54.71
N ARG A 61 22.03 32.28 55.86
CA ARG A 61 20.62 32.50 56.16
C ARG A 61 20.26 33.94 55.78
N TRP A 62 19.27 34.14 54.92
CA TRP A 62 18.55 35.41 54.80
C TRP A 62 17.05 35.15 55.01
N SER A 63 16.54 35.71 56.09
CA SER A 63 15.14 35.78 56.47
C SER A 63 14.54 37.08 55.96
N GLY A 64 13.39 37.01 55.29
CA GLY A 64 12.58 38.17 54.96
C GLY A 64 11.28 37.75 54.26
N SER A 65 10.19 37.64 55.03
CA SER A 65 8.82 37.83 54.52
C SER A 65 8.71 39.29 54.02
N THR A 66 7.91 39.70 53.03
CA THR A 66 6.49 39.44 52.79
C THR A 66 6.17 40.03 51.40
N SER A 67 5.36 39.35 50.59
CA SER A 67 4.17 39.91 49.91
C SER A 67 3.67 38.95 48.83
N MET A 68 2.42 38.52 49.02
CA MET A 68 1.60 37.92 47.98
C MET A 68 1.30 38.97 46.91
N GLY A 69 1.39 38.60 45.63
CA GLY A 69 0.83 39.43 44.58
C GLY A 69 1.39 39.16 43.19
N ALA A 70 0.62 38.41 42.40
CA ALA A 70 0.58 38.55 40.94
C ALA A 70 1.87 38.24 40.15
N CYS A 71 2.21 36.95 40.02
CA CYS A 71 2.84 36.46 38.79
C CYS A 71 2.52 34.98 38.55
N SER A 72 1.23 34.67 38.50
CA SER A 72 0.74 33.32 38.18
C SER A 72 -0.42 33.39 37.19
N ARG A 73 -0.29 34.21 36.14
CA ARG A 73 -1.23 34.28 35.01
C ARG A 73 -0.54 34.74 33.72
N ALA A 74 0.60 34.15 33.37
CA ALA A 74 1.21 34.36 32.05
C ALA A 74 1.94 33.12 31.48
N ALA A 75 1.85 31.97 32.16
CA ALA A 75 2.45 30.71 31.73
C ALA A 75 1.40 29.59 31.50
N ALA A 76 0.17 29.98 31.16
CA ALA A 76 -0.94 29.04 30.96
C ALA A 76 -1.64 29.20 29.58
N LEU A 77 -0.95 29.81 28.60
CA LEU A 77 -1.49 29.96 27.23
C LEU A 77 -0.55 29.47 26.12
N TRP A 78 0.56 28.79 26.46
CA TRP A 78 1.47 28.16 25.49
C TRP A 78 1.63 26.64 25.73
N ALA A 79 0.62 25.99 26.31
CA ALA A 79 0.57 24.54 26.46
C ALA A 79 -0.82 23.95 26.16
N ALA A 80 -1.60 24.61 25.29
CA ALA A 80 -2.91 24.13 24.84
C ALA A 80 -2.99 23.93 23.30
N ALA A 81 -1.86 24.05 22.59
CA ALA A 81 -1.79 23.83 21.14
C ALA A 81 -1.13 22.50 20.74
N LEU A 82 -0.73 21.66 21.71
CA LEU A 82 -0.06 20.36 21.47
C LEU A 82 -0.91 19.15 21.86
N LEU A 83 -2.21 19.34 22.08
CA LEU A 83 -3.20 18.27 22.25
C LEU A 83 -4.35 18.45 21.24
N LEU A 84 -4.01 18.69 19.98
CA LEU A 84 -4.89 18.30 18.89
C LEU A 84 -4.89 16.76 18.89
N PRO A 85 -6.04 16.10 19.09
CA PRO A 85 -6.07 14.67 18.91
C PRO A 85 -5.72 14.41 17.44
N ALA A 86 -4.71 13.58 17.20
CA ALA A 86 -4.41 12.99 15.89
C ALA A 86 -5.56 12.09 15.34
N ALA A 87 -6.77 12.24 15.88
CA ALA A 87 -7.98 11.51 15.53
C ALA A 87 -8.76 12.18 14.37
N ALA A 88 -8.34 13.33 13.86
CA ALA A 88 -9.04 14.01 12.77
C ALA A 88 -8.77 13.44 11.36
N PHE A 89 -7.94 12.40 11.22
CA PHE A 89 -7.82 11.62 9.98
C PHE A 89 -8.47 10.22 10.07
N ALA A 90 -9.18 9.92 11.15
CA ALA A 90 -10.00 8.71 11.27
C ALA A 90 -11.40 8.88 10.63
N GLN A 91 -11.53 9.74 9.62
CA GLN A 91 -12.65 9.64 8.71
C GLN A 91 -12.31 8.51 7.76
N SER A 92 -12.97 7.37 7.96
CA SER A 92 -13.03 6.27 7.00
C SER A 92 -13.18 6.88 5.61
N ALA A 93 -12.14 6.81 4.79
CA ALA A 93 -12.32 7.08 3.38
C ALA A 93 -13.44 6.11 2.93
N PRO A 94 -14.52 6.59 2.30
CA PRO A 94 -15.49 5.68 1.73
C PRO A 94 -14.74 4.73 0.80
N PRO A 95 -15.14 3.45 0.71
CA PRO A 95 -14.60 2.57 -0.33
C PRO A 95 -14.72 3.34 -1.65
N LEU A 96 -13.66 3.34 -2.45
CA LEU A 96 -13.68 3.94 -3.77
C LEU A 96 -15.02 3.55 -4.45
N TYR A 97 -15.82 4.58 -4.71
CA TYR A 97 -17.28 4.58 -4.69
C TYR A 97 -17.89 3.70 -5.79
N VAL A 98 -19.11 3.20 -5.59
CA VAL A 98 -19.89 2.59 -6.66
C VAL A 98 -20.38 3.69 -7.60
N LEU A 99 -20.09 3.54 -8.88
CA LEU A 99 -20.55 4.46 -9.92
C LEU A 99 -21.90 4.02 -10.49
N ASP A 100 -22.76 4.98 -10.80
CA ASP A 100 -23.94 4.71 -11.62
C ASP A 100 -23.47 4.24 -13.00
N LEU A 101 -23.75 2.98 -13.30
CA LEU A 101 -23.48 2.37 -14.60
C LEU A 101 -24.81 2.02 -15.28
N LYS A 102 -24.97 2.49 -16.51
CA LYS A 102 -26.12 2.14 -17.36
C LYS A 102 -25.65 1.48 -18.65
N VAL A 103 -26.39 0.47 -19.10
CA VAL A 103 -26.25 -0.07 -20.45
C VAL A 103 -27.30 0.60 -21.32
N THR A 104 -26.84 1.34 -22.33
CA THR A 104 -27.71 2.09 -23.26
C THR A 104 -27.54 1.64 -24.71
N ALA A 105 -26.74 0.59 -24.93
CA ALA A 105 -26.59 -0.06 -26.22
C ALA A 105 -27.92 -0.69 -26.67
N ASP A 106 -28.19 -0.64 -27.99
CA ASP A 106 -29.39 -1.24 -28.59
C ASP A 106 -29.48 -2.76 -28.36
N HIS A 107 -28.33 -3.40 -28.20
CA HIS A 107 -28.19 -4.83 -27.90
C HIS A 107 -27.24 -5.04 -26.73
N PRO A 108 -27.41 -6.11 -25.91
CA PRO A 108 -26.48 -6.43 -24.85
C PRO A 108 -25.03 -6.53 -25.38
N PRO A 109 -24.08 -5.80 -24.79
CA PRO A 109 -22.70 -5.80 -25.26
C PRO A 109 -22.01 -7.13 -24.95
N ASP A 110 -21.12 -7.57 -25.84
CA ASP A 110 -20.22 -8.69 -25.56
C ASP A 110 -19.14 -8.25 -24.57
N LEU A 111 -19.25 -8.71 -23.33
CA LEU A 111 -18.35 -8.37 -22.24
C LEU A 111 -16.96 -9.03 -22.33
N GLY A 112 -16.72 -9.85 -23.36
CA GLY A 112 -15.38 -10.36 -23.71
C GLY A 112 -14.63 -9.47 -24.70
N ARG A 113 -15.30 -8.48 -25.30
CA ARG A 113 -14.73 -7.54 -26.26
C ARG A 113 -14.57 -6.15 -25.64
N PRO A 114 -13.67 -5.32 -26.18
CA PRO A 114 -13.57 -3.92 -25.76
C PRO A 114 -14.92 -3.22 -25.84
N LEU A 115 -15.23 -2.45 -24.80
CA LEU A 115 -16.49 -1.72 -24.69
C LEU A 115 -16.30 -0.29 -25.17
N ARG A 116 -17.30 0.25 -25.87
CA ARG A 116 -17.41 1.69 -26.07
C ARG A 116 -18.24 2.27 -24.94
N VAL A 117 -17.67 3.22 -24.24
CA VAL A 117 -18.29 3.82 -23.05
C VAL A 117 -18.33 5.33 -23.15
N ARG A 118 -19.36 5.91 -22.55
CA ARG A 118 -19.52 7.35 -22.34
C ARG A 118 -19.34 7.65 -20.85
N LEU A 119 -18.40 8.55 -20.55
CA LEU A 119 -18.04 8.95 -19.20
C LEU A 119 -18.52 10.36 -18.93
N PHE A 120 -19.43 10.54 -17.98
CA PHE A 120 -19.88 11.86 -17.56
C PHE A 120 -18.93 12.39 -16.48
N SER A 121 -18.49 13.63 -16.64
CA SER A 121 -17.59 14.30 -15.70
C SER A 121 -17.90 15.80 -15.67
N ALA A 122 -17.62 16.45 -14.55
CA ALA A 122 -17.67 17.90 -14.46
C ALA A 122 -16.55 18.60 -15.28
N ALA A 123 -15.52 17.86 -15.68
CA ALA A 123 -14.37 18.38 -16.42
C ALA A 123 -13.94 17.45 -17.59
N PRO A 124 -14.81 17.22 -18.60
CA PRO A 124 -14.57 16.20 -19.62
C PRO A 124 -13.32 16.48 -20.47
N ALA A 125 -13.03 17.76 -20.77
CA ALA A 125 -11.83 18.11 -21.53
C ALA A 125 -10.53 17.79 -20.78
N ASP A 126 -10.53 17.90 -19.45
CA ASP A 126 -9.36 17.58 -18.62
C ASP A 126 -9.21 16.08 -18.39
N LEU A 127 -10.32 15.36 -18.23
CA LEU A 127 -10.34 13.90 -18.21
C LEU A 127 -9.82 13.32 -19.54
N ALA A 128 -10.30 13.83 -20.67
CA ALA A 128 -9.89 13.37 -22.00
C ALA A 128 -8.39 13.53 -22.29
N ARG A 129 -7.73 14.55 -21.73
CA ARG A 129 -6.28 14.75 -21.89
C ARG A 129 -5.43 13.65 -21.24
N ARG A 130 -5.99 12.97 -20.24
CA ARG A 130 -5.31 11.93 -19.45
C ARG A 130 -5.54 10.54 -20.03
N LEU A 131 -6.73 10.32 -20.61
CA LEU A 131 -7.17 9.02 -21.10
C LEU A 131 -6.55 8.63 -22.45
N THR A 132 -6.35 7.32 -22.63
CA THR A 132 -6.07 6.69 -23.92
C THR A 132 -7.36 6.15 -24.55
N GLY A 133 -7.41 6.05 -25.88
CA GLY A 133 -8.56 5.48 -26.58
C GLY A 133 -9.78 6.41 -26.64
N VAL A 134 -9.58 7.72 -26.42
CA VAL A 134 -10.63 8.73 -26.58
C VAL A 134 -11.10 8.78 -28.02
N VAL A 135 -12.40 8.63 -28.22
CA VAL A 135 -13.09 8.68 -29.52
C VAL A 135 -13.64 10.09 -29.77
N SER A 136 -14.28 10.69 -28.76
CA SER A 136 -14.81 12.06 -28.86
C SER A 136 -14.93 12.71 -27.48
N VAL A 137 -14.98 14.04 -27.48
CA VAL A 137 -15.15 14.86 -26.28
C VAL A 137 -16.35 15.79 -26.51
N ALA A 138 -17.30 15.78 -25.58
CA ALA A 138 -18.45 16.64 -25.55
C ALA A 138 -18.38 17.58 -24.32
N ALA A 139 -19.38 18.46 -24.17
CA ALA A 139 -19.43 19.45 -23.10
C ALA A 139 -19.56 18.83 -21.69
N ASP A 140 -20.19 17.67 -21.58
CA ASP A 140 -20.52 16.99 -20.32
C ASP A 140 -19.96 15.56 -20.23
N HIS A 141 -19.39 15.03 -21.32
CA HIS A 141 -18.90 13.66 -21.36
C HIS A 141 -17.71 13.43 -22.31
N VAL A 142 -17.04 12.30 -22.11
CA VAL A 142 -16.00 11.74 -22.99
C VAL A 142 -16.47 10.39 -23.49
N VAL A 143 -16.33 10.12 -24.79
CA VAL A 143 -16.52 8.77 -25.34
C VAL A 143 -15.15 8.14 -25.53
N LEU A 144 -14.96 6.91 -25.03
CA LEU A 144 -13.74 6.13 -25.27
C LEU A 144 -14.04 4.67 -25.61
N ASP A 145 -13.06 4.06 -26.24
CA ASP A 145 -12.96 2.60 -26.38
C ASP A 145 -12.16 2.05 -25.19
N ALA A 146 -12.87 1.47 -24.23
CA ALA A 146 -12.32 1.01 -22.97
C ALA A 146 -11.61 -0.34 -23.12
N SER A 147 -10.49 -0.50 -22.39
CA SER A 147 -9.59 -1.64 -22.51
C SER A 147 -9.35 -2.31 -21.16
N THR A 148 -9.07 -3.61 -21.18
CA THR A 148 -8.61 -4.37 -19.99
C THR A 148 -7.17 -4.06 -19.60
N ARG A 149 -6.44 -3.30 -20.43
CA ARG A 149 -5.02 -2.97 -20.24
C ARG A 149 -4.73 -1.47 -20.36
N ALA A 150 -5.74 -0.63 -20.13
CA ALA A 150 -5.57 0.81 -20.22
C ALA A 150 -4.54 1.30 -19.18
N VAL A 151 -3.59 2.12 -19.62
CA VAL A 151 -2.62 2.80 -18.77
C VAL A 151 -2.57 4.27 -19.12
N LEU A 152 -2.16 5.12 -18.18
CA LEU A 152 -2.02 6.55 -18.48
C LEU A 152 -0.85 6.82 -19.42
N SER A 153 -1.13 7.60 -20.47
CA SER A 153 -0.11 8.09 -21.41
C SER A 153 0.84 9.05 -20.73
N ARG A 154 1.91 8.52 -20.14
CA ARG A 154 3.05 9.32 -19.67
C ARG A 154 4.34 8.65 -20.05
N GLY A 155 5.32 9.48 -20.41
CA GLY A 155 6.60 9.09 -21.00
C GLY A 155 7.46 8.17 -20.13
N ALA A 156 8.74 8.08 -20.50
CA ALA A 156 9.70 7.22 -19.81
C ALA A 156 9.73 7.49 -18.28
N PRO A 157 9.84 6.44 -17.45
CA PRO A 157 9.89 6.61 -16.01
C PRO A 157 11.22 7.21 -15.54
N SER A 158 11.18 7.88 -14.39
CA SER A 158 12.38 8.09 -13.58
C SER A 158 12.75 6.81 -12.83
N PRO A 159 14.03 6.61 -12.48
CA PRO A 159 14.44 5.53 -11.57
C PRO A 159 13.62 5.54 -10.27
N PRO A 160 13.25 4.36 -9.72
CA PRO A 160 12.46 4.29 -8.51
C PRO A 160 13.23 4.89 -7.33
N ARG A 161 12.52 5.66 -6.50
CA ARG A 161 13.02 6.23 -5.24
C ARG A 161 11.97 6.07 -4.14
N PRO A 162 12.36 5.94 -2.87
CA PRO A 162 11.39 5.93 -1.78
C PRO A 162 10.72 7.30 -1.67
N THR A 163 9.46 7.29 -1.23
CA THR A 163 8.67 8.49 -0.96
C THR A 163 7.95 8.33 0.38
N PHE A 164 7.15 9.32 0.80
CA PHE A 164 6.37 9.19 2.04
C PHE A 164 5.28 8.12 1.91
N VAL A 165 4.63 8.02 0.75
CA VAL A 165 3.58 7.01 0.52
C VAL A 165 4.15 5.64 0.16
N ILE A 166 5.20 5.60 -0.66
CA ILE A 166 5.82 4.38 -1.17
C ILE A 166 7.22 4.26 -0.55
N ASP A 167 7.24 4.09 0.77
CA ASP A 167 8.42 4.01 1.63
C ASP A 167 9.02 2.60 1.64
N TYR A 168 9.42 2.11 0.47
CA TYR A 168 9.87 0.72 0.29
C TYR A 168 11.18 0.36 1.00
N ASP A 169 11.91 1.35 1.50
CA ASP A 169 13.12 1.21 2.31
C ASP A 169 12.83 1.10 3.82
N ALA A 170 11.57 1.35 4.24
CA ALA A 170 11.14 1.10 5.61
C ALA A 170 11.23 -0.39 5.94
N GLU A 171 11.67 -0.72 7.17
CA GLU A 171 11.96 -2.11 7.59
C GLU A 171 10.81 -3.09 7.31
N PRO A 172 9.52 -2.78 7.62
CA PRO A 172 8.42 -3.69 7.34
C PRO A 172 8.28 -4.05 5.86
N VAL A 173 8.50 -3.08 4.96
CA VAL A 173 8.44 -3.32 3.52
C VAL A 173 9.69 -4.05 3.05
N ALA A 174 10.88 -3.68 3.55
CA ALA A 174 12.13 -4.36 3.25
C ALA A 174 12.13 -5.84 3.70
N ALA A 175 11.42 -6.17 4.78
CA ALA A 175 11.19 -7.55 5.21
C ALA A 175 10.31 -8.33 4.21
N LEU A 176 9.21 -7.73 3.75
CA LEU A 176 8.37 -8.33 2.71
C LEU A 176 9.11 -8.47 1.37
N HIS A 177 9.93 -7.49 1.01
CA HIS A 177 10.79 -7.56 -0.17
C HIS A 177 11.75 -8.76 -0.09
N ARG A 178 12.42 -8.99 1.04
CA ARG A 178 13.27 -10.18 1.23
C ARG A 178 12.46 -11.48 1.08
N ALA A 179 11.29 -11.57 1.70
CA ALA A 179 10.43 -12.75 1.59
C ALA A 179 9.94 -13.01 0.15
N LEU A 180 9.63 -11.94 -0.61
CA LEU A 180 9.30 -12.03 -2.03
C LEU A 180 10.47 -12.61 -2.83
N LEU A 181 11.69 -12.13 -2.60
CA LEU A 181 12.88 -12.62 -3.29
C LEU A 181 13.23 -14.07 -2.92
N ASP A 182 13.04 -14.45 -1.67
CA ASP A 182 13.23 -15.83 -1.23
C ASP A 182 12.25 -16.78 -1.93
N GLN A 183 11.02 -16.32 -2.19
CA GLN A 183 9.98 -17.14 -2.82
C GLN A 183 10.07 -17.19 -4.35
N TYR A 184 10.37 -16.08 -5.01
CA TYR A 184 10.26 -15.93 -6.47
C TYR A 184 11.58 -15.58 -7.17
N GLY A 185 12.67 -15.39 -6.40
CA GLY A 185 13.99 -15.04 -6.91
C GLY A 185 14.16 -13.55 -7.20
N ALA A 186 15.36 -13.17 -7.66
CA ALA A 186 15.81 -11.78 -7.82
C ALA A 186 15.02 -10.93 -8.84
N LYS A 187 14.24 -11.57 -9.73
CA LYS A 187 13.52 -10.90 -10.82
C LYS A 187 12.08 -11.43 -10.89
N PRO A 188 11.22 -11.12 -9.91
CA PRO A 188 9.84 -11.57 -9.93
C PRO A 188 9.11 -10.97 -11.14
N ARG A 189 8.22 -11.77 -11.75
CA ARG A 189 7.30 -11.31 -12.78
C ARG A 189 6.13 -10.58 -12.13
N ASP A 190 5.36 -9.87 -12.93
CA ASP A 190 4.20 -9.13 -12.41
C ASP A 190 3.15 -10.07 -11.78
N ALA A 191 3.00 -11.29 -12.31
CA ALA A 191 2.16 -12.34 -11.71
C ALA A 191 2.66 -12.80 -10.34
N ASP A 192 3.98 -12.80 -10.11
CA ASP A 192 4.59 -13.20 -8.85
C ASP A 192 4.38 -12.10 -7.79
N LEU A 193 4.52 -10.83 -8.18
CA LEU A 193 4.17 -9.67 -7.35
C LEU A 193 2.69 -9.68 -6.95
N ILE A 194 1.79 -9.93 -7.91
CA ILE A 194 0.34 -10.05 -7.67
C ILE A 194 0.07 -11.16 -6.66
N ALA A 195 0.62 -12.36 -6.88
CA ALA A 195 0.40 -13.50 -6.01
C ALA A 195 0.89 -13.25 -4.59
N PHE A 196 2.07 -12.65 -4.44
CA PHE A 196 2.65 -12.33 -3.14
C PHE A 196 1.80 -11.29 -2.37
N VAL A 197 1.38 -10.21 -3.02
CA VAL A 197 0.55 -9.18 -2.37
C VAL A 197 -0.81 -9.73 -1.97
N ARG A 198 -1.46 -10.53 -2.83
CA ARG A 198 -2.75 -11.18 -2.51
C ARG A 198 -2.67 -12.14 -1.34
N ALA A 199 -1.54 -12.83 -1.18
CA ALA A 199 -1.30 -13.69 -0.03
C ALA A 199 -0.93 -12.92 1.24
N THR A 200 -0.43 -11.68 1.10
CA THR A 200 0.05 -10.85 2.20
C THR A 200 -1.06 -9.99 2.80
N VAL A 201 -1.95 -9.43 1.97
CA VAL A 201 -2.97 -8.46 2.39
C VAL A 201 -4.34 -9.12 2.43
N GLU A 202 -4.93 -9.20 3.61
CA GLU A 202 -6.31 -9.65 3.80
C GLU A 202 -7.29 -8.52 3.40
N PRO A 203 -8.32 -8.80 2.58
CA PRO A 203 -9.31 -7.79 2.21
C PRO A 203 -10.02 -7.18 3.42
N SER A 204 -10.03 -5.86 3.52
CA SER A 204 -10.72 -5.11 4.58
C SER A 204 -11.23 -3.78 4.04
N TYR A 205 -12.47 -3.40 4.38
CA TYR A 205 -13.15 -2.20 3.87
C TYR A 205 -13.42 -1.19 4.98
N GLY A 206 -13.46 0.11 4.62
CA GLY A 206 -13.76 1.20 5.55
C GLY A 206 -12.52 1.79 6.25
N ARG A 207 -11.34 1.59 5.67
CA ARG A 207 -10.09 2.19 6.13
C ARG A 207 -9.75 3.42 5.30
N SER A 208 -8.99 4.34 5.88
CA SER A 208 -8.35 5.43 5.15
C SER A 208 -7.13 4.90 4.41
N PHE A 209 -6.78 5.52 3.28
CA PHE A 209 -5.60 5.19 2.49
C PHE A 209 -4.34 5.11 3.38
N ASP A 210 -3.70 3.94 3.42
CA ASP A 210 -2.47 3.70 4.21
C ASP A 210 -1.18 3.76 3.34
N ILE A 211 -0.08 4.22 3.93
CA ILE A 211 1.26 4.18 3.29
C ILE A 211 1.85 2.76 3.31
N ALA A 212 2.81 2.45 2.44
CA ALA A 212 3.28 1.08 2.22
C ALA A 212 3.78 0.37 3.49
N SER A 213 4.53 1.05 4.36
CA SER A 213 4.96 0.48 5.65
C SER A 213 3.82 0.16 6.59
N GLN A 214 2.77 0.99 6.62
CA GLN A 214 1.58 0.71 7.43
C GLN A 214 0.82 -0.49 6.87
N VAL A 215 0.70 -0.62 5.55
CA VAL A 215 0.13 -1.81 4.92
C VAL A 215 0.95 -3.06 5.25
N ALA A 216 2.28 -2.96 5.20
CA ALA A 216 3.17 -4.09 5.51
C ALA A 216 3.05 -4.58 6.96
N ILE A 217 2.79 -3.67 7.91
CA ILE A 217 2.54 -3.99 9.32
C ILE A 217 1.15 -4.61 9.49
N GLN A 218 0.12 -3.95 8.96
CA GLN A 218 -1.27 -4.29 9.23
C GLN A 218 -1.76 -5.49 8.41
N LYS A 219 -1.23 -5.66 7.20
CA LYS A 219 -1.58 -6.74 6.26
C LYS A 219 -3.06 -6.81 5.94
N LYS A 220 -3.72 -5.65 5.91
CA LYS A 220 -5.15 -5.49 5.66
C LYS A 220 -5.43 -4.26 4.83
N GLY A 221 -6.41 -4.33 3.95
CA GLY A 221 -6.89 -3.16 3.20
C GLY A 221 -7.67 -3.51 1.95
N ASP A 222 -8.01 -2.49 1.18
CA ASP A 222 -8.75 -2.60 -0.08
C ASP A 222 -7.83 -2.41 -1.29
N CYS A 223 -8.40 -2.02 -2.44
CA CYS A 223 -7.63 -1.78 -3.66
C CYS A 223 -6.48 -0.77 -3.49
N THR A 224 -6.64 0.23 -2.61
CA THR A 224 -5.61 1.25 -2.37
C THR A 224 -4.39 0.66 -1.67
N GLU A 225 -4.57 -0.08 -0.58
CA GLU A 225 -3.47 -0.75 0.12
C GLU A 225 -2.78 -1.81 -0.74
N HIS A 226 -3.55 -2.57 -1.54
CA HIS A 226 -2.97 -3.53 -2.48
C HIS A 226 -2.10 -2.82 -3.53
N ALA A 227 -2.58 -1.71 -4.09
CA ALA A 227 -1.85 -0.93 -5.09
C ALA A 227 -0.57 -0.29 -4.52
N VAL A 228 -0.65 0.28 -3.32
CA VAL A 228 0.51 0.93 -2.67
C VAL A 228 1.58 -0.09 -2.30
N LEU A 229 1.20 -1.22 -1.68
CA LEU A 229 2.17 -2.26 -1.32
C LEU A 229 2.79 -2.90 -2.56
N LEU A 230 2.00 -3.17 -3.60
CA LEU A 230 2.53 -3.72 -4.86
C LEU A 230 3.51 -2.76 -5.54
N ALA A 231 3.21 -1.45 -5.55
CA ALA A 231 4.14 -0.44 -6.04
C ALA A 231 5.44 -0.41 -5.23
N ALA A 232 5.36 -0.52 -3.90
CA ALA A 232 6.54 -0.53 -3.04
C ALA A 232 7.43 -1.76 -3.29
N LEU A 233 6.84 -2.95 -3.41
CA LEU A 233 7.59 -4.18 -3.72
C LEU A 233 8.22 -4.14 -5.12
N ALA A 234 7.50 -3.60 -6.12
CA ALA A 234 8.03 -3.40 -7.46
C ALA A 234 9.23 -2.42 -7.47
N ARG A 235 9.13 -1.29 -6.76
CA ARG A 235 10.25 -0.35 -6.60
C ARG A 235 11.43 -0.97 -5.86
N GLY A 236 11.17 -1.83 -4.86
CA GLY A 236 12.18 -2.58 -4.11
C GLY A 236 13.05 -3.48 -4.99
N VAL A 237 12.49 -4.04 -6.07
CA VAL A 237 13.22 -4.82 -7.09
C VAL A 237 13.70 -3.96 -8.28
N ALA A 238 13.83 -2.66 -8.07
CA ALA A 238 14.29 -1.67 -9.04
C ALA A 238 13.41 -1.49 -10.30
N LEU A 239 12.12 -1.82 -10.23
CA LEU A 239 11.15 -1.52 -11.28
C LEU A 239 10.47 -0.18 -10.99
N PRO A 240 10.43 0.76 -11.96
CA PRO A 240 9.59 1.94 -11.81
C PRO A 240 8.12 1.54 -11.70
N ALA A 241 7.45 1.98 -10.65
CA ALA A 241 6.05 1.68 -10.39
C ALA A 241 5.33 2.92 -9.85
N ARG A 242 4.04 3.05 -10.17
CA ARG A 242 3.18 4.18 -9.76
C ARG A 242 1.77 3.69 -9.44
N VAL A 243 1.09 4.38 -8.53
CA VAL A 243 -0.31 4.07 -8.20
C VAL A 243 -1.22 4.84 -9.14
N ALA A 244 -2.09 4.13 -9.85
CA ALA A 244 -3.15 4.69 -10.68
C ALA A 244 -4.49 4.58 -9.96
N ILE A 245 -5.33 5.59 -10.15
CA ILE A 245 -6.66 5.69 -9.58
C ILE A 245 -7.64 5.97 -10.72
N GLY A 246 -8.76 5.27 -10.72
CA GLY A 246 -9.80 5.48 -11.71
C GLY A 246 -10.96 4.54 -11.49
N THR A 247 -11.52 4.04 -12.59
CA THR A 247 -12.71 3.19 -12.57
C THR A 247 -12.42 1.80 -13.13
N LEU A 248 -12.88 0.78 -12.42
CA LEU A 248 -12.95 -0.60 -12.90
C LEU A 248 -14.40 -0.95 -13.27
N ILE A 249 -14.61 -1.39 -14.51
CA ILE A 249 -15.83 -2.08 -14.91
C ILE A 249 -15.60 -3.58 -14.72
N ALA A 250 -16.43 -4.21 -13.90
CA ALA A 250 -16.38 -5.64 -13.64
C ALA A 250 -17.74 -6.28 -13.89
N ARG A 251 -17.74 -7.58 -14.22
CA ARG A 251 -18.95 -8.38 -14.41
C ARG A 251 -19.03 -9.51 -13.40
N GLU A 252 -20.21 -9.75 -12.84
CA GLU A 252 -20.53 -10.91 -12.02
C GLU A 252 -21.78 -11.58 -12.61
N GLY A 253 -21.61 -12.78 -13.19
CA GLY A 253 -22.64 -13.38 -14.04
C GLY A 253 -22.98 -12.46 -15.23
N ASP A 254 -24.27 -12.16 -15.38
CA ASP A 254 -24.81 -11.27 -16.43
C ASP A 254 -24.89 -9.79 -16.00
N GLN A 255 -24.48 -9.47 -14.76
CA GLN A 255 -24.50 -8.11 -14.25
C GLN A 255 -23.14 -7.44 -14.45
N ILE A 256 -23.15 -6.14 -14.74
CA ILE A 256 -21.95 -5.31 -14.77
C ILE A 256 -22.09 -4.13 -13.81
N GLY A 257 -20.97 -3.75 -13.20
CA GLY A 257 -20.87 -2.61 -12.31
C GLY A 257 -19.60 -1.82 -12.59
N ALA A 258 -19.64 -0.52 -12.27
CA ALA A 258 -18.47 0.34 -12.25
C ALA A 258 -18.16 0.73 -10.81
N PHE A 259 -16.88 0.66 -10.46
CA PHE A 259 -16.39 0.95 -9.12
C PHE A 259 -15.16 1.83 -9.25
N GLY A 260 -15.03 2.83 -8.38
CA GLY A 260 -13.74 3.45 -8.16
C GLY A 260 -12.74 2.37 -7.75
N HIS A 261 -11.53 2.45 -8.28
CA HIS A 261 -10.52 1.42 -8.12
C HIS A 261 -9.12 2.02 -8.16
N ALA A 262 -8.20 1.37 -7.45
CA ALA A 262 -6.78 1.69 -7.48
C ALA A 262 -5.97 0.46 -7.87
N TRP A 263 -4.91 0.68 -8.64
CA TRP A 263 -3.99 -0.37 -9.08
C TRP A 263 -2.58 0.19 -9.25
N THR A 264 -1.62 -0.67 -9.56
CA THR A 264 -0.26 -0.25 -9.86
C THR A 264 0.00 -0.31 -11.35
N GLU A 265 0.70 0.68 -11.88
CA GLU A 265 1.32 0.57 -13.20
C GLU A 265 2.82 0.35 -13.01
N ILE A 266 3.37 -0.70 -13.63
CA ILE A 266 4.80 -1.06 -13.56
C ILE A 266 5.43 -0.89 -14.94
N TYR A 267 6.53 -0.15 -15.01
CA TYR A 267 7.30 -0.01 -16.23
C TYR A 267 8.24 -1.20 -16.43
N ARG A 268 8.00 -1.98 -17.48
CA ARG A 268 8.78 -3.15 -17.84
C ARG A 268 8.81 -3.28 -19.35
N ASP A 269 9.95 -3.73 -19.89
CA ASP A 269 10.13 -4.01 -21.33
C ASP A 269 9.77 -2.83 -22.25
N GLY A 270 10.04 -1.60 -21.78
CA GLY A 270 9.81 -0.38 -22.55
C GLY A 270 8.38 0.16 -22.51
N ALA A 271 7.49 -0.40 -21.67
CA ALA A 271 6.11 0.05 -21.55
C ALA A 271 5.60 0.03 -20.10
N TRP A 272 4.59 0.85 -19.83
CA TRP A 272 3.79 0.77 -18.60
C TRP A 272 2.78 -0.36 -18.72
N ASN A 273 2.73 -1.22 -17.69
CA ASN A 273 1.82 -2.35 -17.61
C ASN A 273 0.87 -2.16 -16.43
N LEU A 274 -0.42 -2.38 -16.63
CA LEU A 274 -1.41 -2.43 -15.56
C LEU A 274 -1.21 -3.72 -14.75
N VAL A 275 -1.00 -3.58 -13.44
CA VAL A 275 -0.77 -4.67 -12.49
C VAL A 275 -1.69 -4.48 -11.29
N ASP A 276 -2.67 -5.36 -11.16
CA ASP A 276 -3.73 -5.26 -10.15
C ASP A 276 -3.74 -6.50 -9.25
N ALA A 277 -3.38 -6.29 -7.97
CA ALA A 277 -3.39 -7.32 -6.96
C ALA A 277 -4.68 -7.39 -6.14
N THR A 278 -5.68 -6.52 -6.38
CA THR A 278 -6.92 -6.59 -5.60
C THR A 278 -7.70 -7.86 -5.96
N PRO A 279 -8.12 -8.68 -4.97
CA PRO A 279 -8.99 -9.81 -5.28
C PRO A 279 -10.38 -9.34 -5.71
N LEU A 280 -10.87 -9.91 -6.81
CA LEU A 280 -12.28 -9.84 -7.22
C LEU A 280 -12.80 -11.28 -7.26
N GLU A 281 -13.50 -11.70 -6.22
CA GLU A 281 -14.11 -13.03 -6.16
C GLU A 281 -15.40 -13.06 -6.98
N GLY A 282 -15.57 -14.07 -7.82
CA GLY A 282 -16.78 -14.23 -8.64
C GLY A 282 -16.93 -13.24 -9.80
N ALA A 283 -16.12 -12.17 -9.83
CA ALA A 283 -16.21 -11.12 -10.84
C ALA A 283 -15.02 -11.12 -11.81
N ALA A 284 -15.31 -10.91 -13.10
CA ALA A 284 -14.31 -10.74 -14.15
C ALA A 284 -14.13 -9.27 -14.49
N ARG A 285 -12.87 -8.85 -14.66
CA ARG A 285 -12.49 -7.49 -15.08
C ARG A 285 -12.82 -7.30 -16.56
N VAL A 286 -13.59 -6.27 -16.86
CA VAL A 286 -14.05 -5.96 -18.22
C VAL A 286 -13.28 -4.80 -18.81
N ALA A 287 -13.10 -3.71 -18.04
CA ALA A 287 -12.34 -2.57 -18.50
C ALA A 287 -11.76 -1.75 -17.34
N TYR A 288 -10.61 -1.12 -17.59
CA TYR A 288 -10.01 -0.14 -16.72
C TYR A 288 -10.06 1.23 -17.38
N ILE A 289 -10.35 2.24 -16.58
CA ILE A 289 -10.39 3.63 -17.01
C ILE A 289 -9.52 4.42 -16.03
N PRO A 290 -8.25 4.69 -16.36
CA PRO A 290 -7.37 5.42 -15.46
C PRO A 290 -7.68 6.91 -15.48
N GLU A 291 -8.11 7.46 -14.34
CA GLU A 291 -8.49 8.87 -14.24
C GLU A 291 -7.30 9.73 -13.79
N GLY A 292 -6.35 9.16 -13.07
CA GLY A 292 -5.10 9.84 -12.70
C GLY A 292 -4.10 8.95 -11.98
N LEU A 293 -2.94 9.55 -11.68
CA LEU A 293 -1.86 8.94 -10.92
C LEU A 293 -1.76 9.62 -9.55
N LEU A 294 -1.36 8.86 -8.54
CA LEU A 294 -0.89 9.46 -7.29
C LEU A 294 0.50 10.07 -7.51
N GLU A 295 0.54 11.33 -7.94
CA GLU A 295 1.79 12.04 -8.25
C GLU A 295 2.45 12.63 -7.01
N GLU A 296 1.62 13.19 -6.12
CA GLU A 296 2.07 13.77 -4.86
C GLU A 296 2.19 12.66 -3.81
N GLU A 297 3.35 12.03 -3.74
CA GLU A 297 3.64 10.94 -2.76
C GLU A 297 4.27 11.47 -1.45
N GLY A 298 4.12 12.76 -1.15
CA GLY A 298 4.59 13.40 0.08
C GLY A 298 3.58 13.32 1.23
N PRO A 299 3.87 13.92 2.40
CA PRO A 299 2.95 13.93 3.54
C PRO A 299 1.57 14.56 3.25
N GLY A 300 1.48 15.39 2.21
CA GLY A 300 0.24 16.01 1.72
C GLY A 300 -0.52 15.21 0.66
N TYR A 301 -0.16 13.95 0.41
CA TYR A 301 -0.72 13.13 -0.69
C TYR A 301 -2.26 13.09 -0.70
N GLY A 302 -2.89 13.17 0.48
CA GLY A 302 -4.35 13.18 0.61
C GLY A 302 -5.03 14.32 -0.15
N PHE A 303 -4.38 15.47 -0.32
CA PHE A 303 -4.92 16.57 -1.15
C PHE A 303 -4.90 16.24 -2.64
N GLY A 304 -3.83 15.60 -3.12
CA GLY A 304 -3.74 15.12 -4.50
C GLY A 304 -4.81 14.06 -4.79
N LEU A 305 -4.98 13.11 -3.86
CA LEU A 305 -6.04 12.11 -3.92
C LEU A 305 -7.43 12.76 -3.96
N LEU A 306 -7.72 13.69 -3.05
CA LEU A 306 -9.00 14.40 -3.02
C LEU A 306 -9.27 15.17 -4.33
N SER A 307 -8.25 15.82 -4.90
CA SER A 307 -8.36 16.53 -6.18
C SER A 307 -8.65 15.60 -7.35
N LEU A 308 -8.09 14.39 -7.35
CA LEU A 308 -8.40 13.38 -8.37
C LEU A 308 -9.84 12.92 -8.25
N LEU A 309 -10.29 12.62 -7.03
CA LEU A 309 -11.65 12.12 -6.80
C LEU A 309 -12.72 13.18 -7.08
N SER A 310 -12.43 14.47 -6.86
CA SER A 310 -13.40 15.57 -7.10
C SER A 310 -13.61 15.89 -8.58
N THR A 311 -12.67 15.49 -9.45
CA THR A 311 -12.75 15.69 -10.91
C THR A 311 -13.04 14.40 -11.67
N GLY A 312 -13.32 13.32 -10.93
CA GLY A 312 -13.51 11.99 -11.47
C GLY A 312 -14.80 11.82 -12.27
N ILE A 313 -15.01 10.58 -12.68
CA ILE A 313 -16.22 10.14 -13.39
C ILE A 313 -17.39 10.18 -12.41
N LEU A 314 -18.52 10.71 -12.88
CA LEU A 314 -19.78 10.77 -12.10
C LEU A 314 -20.72 9.63 -12.48
N ARG A 315 -20.66 9.19 -13.74
CA ARG A 315 -21.55 8.17 -14.32
C ARG A 315 -20.91 7.56 -15.56
N VAL A 316 -21.13 6.25 -15.73
CA VAL A 316 -20.67 5.48 -16.89
C VAL A 316 -21.87 4.98 -17.68
N GLU A 317 -21.86 5.16 -19.00
CA GLU A 317 -22.80 4.50 -19.90
C GLU A 317 -22.04 3.58 -20.86
N VAL A 318 -22.40 2.30 -20.88
CA VAL A 318 -21.94 1.37 -21.91
C VAL A 318 -22.85 1.55 -23.13
N ILE A 319 -22.29 2.07 -24.21
CA ILE A 319 -23.04 2.41 -25.44
C ILE A 319 -22.88 1.35 -26.53
N GLY A 320 -22.06 0.33 -26.31
CA GLY A 320 -21.90 -0.83 -27.18
C GLY A 320 -20.52 -1.46 -27.06
N ASN A 321 -20.17 -2.30 -28.01
CA ASN A 321 -18.79 -2.74 -28.21
C ASN A 321 -18.02 -1.72 -29.06
N ALA A 322 -16.72 -1.59 -28.79
CA ALA A 322 -15.84 -0.89 -29.71
C ALA A 322 -15.75 -1.67 -31.05
N PRO A 323 -15.52 -0.99 -32.18
CA PRO A 323 -15.40 -1.60 -33.50
C PRO A 323 -14.32 -2.68 -33.53
#